data_AF-A0A2D9I1L9-F1
#
_entry.id   AF-A0A2D9I1L9-F1
#
_cell.length_a   1.000
_cell.length_b   1.000
_cell.length_c   1.000
_cell.angle_alpha   90.00
_cell.angle_beta   90.00
_cell.angle_gamma   90.00
#
_symmetry.space_group_name_H-M   'P 1'
#
loop_
_entity.id
_entity.type
_entity.pdbx_description
1 polymer ?
#
loop_
_entity_poly.entity_id
_entity_poly.type
_entity_poly.pdbx_seq_one_letter_code
_entity_poly.pdbx_strand_id
1 'polypeptide(L)'
;MVKAIVDTKGRALGCTLVGPHAGDLLLPWIMAVQNRQKMSTLASLIAPYPTLSEVTKRTAGSYFTPNLFSDRSRKVVRFLMR
;
A
#
# COMPACT_ATOMS: atom_id res chain seq x y z
N MET A 1 -8.75 3.65 10.72
CA MET A 1 -7.99 4.56 9.83
C MET A 1 -6.55 4.09 9.75
N VAL A 2 -5.94 4.14 8.57
CA VAL A 2 -4.50 3.90 8.37
C VAL A 2 -3.94 5.07 7.57
N LYS A 3 -2.79 5.60 8.00
CA LYS A 3 -2.06 6.64 7.29
C LYS A 3 -0.58 6.25 7.23
N ALA A 4 -0.07 6.04 6.03
CA ALA A 4 1.34 5.78 5.79
C ALA A 4 2.06 7.04 5.29
N ILE A 5 3.30 7.24 5.71
CA ILE A 5 4.21 8.26 5.21
C ILE A 5 5.25 7.56 4.36
N VAL A 6 5.46 8.06 3.15
CA VAL A 6 6.30 7.41 2.13
C VAL A 6 7.31 8.42 1.59
N ASP A 7 8.55 7.98 1.37
CA ASP A 7 9.57 8.81 0.73
C ASP A 7 9.34 8.96 -0.79
N THR A 8 10.14 9.81 -1.44
CA THR A 8 10.09 10.03 -2.89
C THR A 8 10.45 8.79 -3.71
N LYS A 9 11.08 7.78 -3.10
CA LYS A 9 11.44 6.50 -3.72
C LYS A 9 10.40 5.40 -3.47
N GLY A 10 9.29 5.73 -2.80
CA GLY A 10 8.21 4.81 -2.48
C GLY A 10 8.43 3.94 -1.23
N ARG A 11 9.39 4.25 -0.36
CA ARG A 11 9.70 3.49 0.87
C ARG A 11 8.86 3.97 2.05
N ALA A 12 8.44 3.04 2.91
CA ALA A 12 7.76 3.37 4.16
C ALA A 12 8.70 4.11 5.12
N LEU A 13 8.30 5.30 5.54
CA LEU A 13 8.95 6.06 6.62
C LEU A 13 8.26 5.86 7.96
N GLY A 14 6.95 5.63 7.94
CA GLY A 14 6.14 5.41 9.13
C GLY A 14 4.67 5.15 8.80
N CYS A 15 3.93 4.68 9.79
CA CYS A 15 2.50 4.43 9.69
C CYS A 15 1.80 4.78 11.00
N THR A 16 0.61 5.36 10.91
CA THR A 16 -0.32 5.55 12.02
C THR A 16 -1.56 4.73 11.75
N LEU A 17 -1.95 3.90 12.73
CA LEU A 17 -3.09 3.00 12.63
C LEU A 17 -4.00 3.20 13.84
N VAL A 18 -5.29 3.42 13.58
CA VAL A 18 -6.31 3.67 14.60
C VAL A 18 -7.51 2.78 14.32
N GLY A 19 -7.87 1.93 15.27
CA GLY A 19 -8.98 0.99 15.18
C GLY A 19 -8.82 -0.22 16.11
N PRO A 20 -9.76 -1.17 16.06
CA PRO A 20 -9.63 -2.43 16.78
C PRO A 20 -8.34 -3.16 16.39
N HIS A 21 -7.66 -3.78 17.36
CA HIS A 21 -6.43 -4.55 17.13
C HIS A 21 -5.29 -3.76 16.48
N ALA A 22 -5.25 -2.43 16.68
CA ALA A 22 -4.27 -1.61 15.98
C ALA A 22 -2.81 -1.99 16.29
N GLY A 23 -2.52 -2.38 17.53
CA GLY A 23 -1.21 -2.89 17.93
C GLY A 23 -0.82 -4.15 17.16
N ASP A 24 -1.76 -5.07 16.96
CA ASP A 24 -1.53 -6.35 16.26
C ASP A 24 -1.34 -6.13 14.75
N LEU A 25 -2.06 -5.16 14.18
CA LEU A 25 -2.01 -4.84 12.75
C LEU A 25 -0.80 -3.99 12.34
N LEU A 26 -0.03 -3.46 13.29
CA LEU A 26 1.14 -2.62 13.02
C LEU A 26 2.38 -3.42 12.58
N LEU A 27 2.46 -4.72 12.89
CA LEU A 27 3.66 -5.53 12.65
C LEU A 27 4.18 -5.46 11.19
N PRO A 28 3.35 -5.58 10.13
CA PRO A 28 3.83 -5.43 8.76
C PRO A 28 4.43 -4.05 8.47
N TRP A 29 3.91 -2.99 9.11
CA TRP A 29 4.43 -1.63 8.96
C TRP A 29 5.76 -1.45 9.70
N ILE A 30 5.91 -2.05 10.88
CA ILE A 30 7.18 -2.07 11.61
C ILE A 30 8.26 -2.74 10.75
N MET A 31 7.96 -3.92 10.19
CA MET A 31 8.89 -4.63 9.28
C MET A 31 9.23 -3.80 8.04
N ALA A 32 8.25 -3.12 7.45
CA ALA A 32 8.47 -2.30 6.27
C ALA A 32 9.41 -1.11 6.55
N VAL A 33 9.26 -0.46 7.72
CA VAL A 33 10.14 0.65 8.13
C VAL A 33 11.54 0.15 8.47
N GLN A 34 11.65 -0.91 9.29
CA GLN A 34 12.94 -1.49 9.70
C GLN A 34 13.78 -1.92 8.48
N ASN A 35 13.14 -2.57 7.51
CA ASN A 35 13.80 -3.08 6.31
C ASN A 35 13.81 -2.11 5.13
N ARG A 36 13.36 -0.85 5.32
CA ARG A 36 13.27 0.19 4.27
C ARG A 36 12.55 -0.29 3.00
N GLN A 37 11.48 -1.05 3.17
CA GLN A 37 10.72 -1.66 2.09
C GLN A 37 9.86 -0.63 1.34
N LYS A 38 9.61 -0.92 0.06
CA LYS A 38 8.75 -0.11 -0.81
C LYS A 38 7.27 -0.46 -0.61
N MET A 39 6.37 0.47 -0.94
CA MET A 39 4.92 0.23 -0.94
C MET A 39 4.50 -0.92 -1.83
N SER A 40 5.27 -1.23 -2.88
CA SER A 40 5.04 -2.40 -3.73
C SER A 40 5.07 -3.69 -2.93
N THR A 41 6.00 -3.83 -1.97
CA THR A 41 6.11 -5.02 -1.12
C THR A 41 4.86 -5.22 -0.27
N LEU A 42 4.37 -4.15 0.37
CA LEU A 42 3.14 -4.20 1.17
C LEU A 42 1.89 -4.42 0.31
N ALA A 43 1.82 -3.83 -0.89
CA ALA A 43 0.69 -4.00 -1.81
C ALA A 43 0.63 -5.41 -2.39
N SER A 44 1.78 -6.08 -2.53
CA SER A 44 1.88 -7.47 -3.00
C SER A 44 1.52 -8.51 -1.93
N LEU A 45 1.39 -8.12 -0.65
CA LEU A 45 0.99 -9.06 0.40
C LEU A 45 -0.37 -9.68 0.10
N ILE A 46 -0.51 -10.97 0.41
CA ILE A 46 -1.79 -11.67 0.36
C ILE A 46 -2.37 -11.62 1.78
N ALA A 47 -3.25 -10.65 2.01
CA ALA A 47 -3.99 -10.55 3.26
C ALA A 47 -5.16 -11.56 3.24
N PRO A 48 -5.40 -12.31 4.33
CA PRO A 48 -6.58 -13.16 4.45
C PRO A 48 -7.86 -12.34 4.37
N TYR A 49 -8.91 -12.91 3.76
CA TYR A 49 -10.25 -12.32 3.64
C TYR A 49 -11.30 -13.21 4.31
N PRO A 50 -12.27 -12.67 5.08
CA PRO A 50 -12.44 -11.26 5.46
C PRO A 50 -11.71 -10.93 6.78
N THR A 51 -10.71 -10.03 6.77
CA THR A 51 -9.98 -9.62 8.00
C THR A 51 -9.60 -8.14 8.03
N LEU A 52 -9.32 -7.61 9.23
CA LEU A 52 -8.79 -6.24 9.40
C LEU A 52 -7.44 -6.05 8.71
N SER A 53 -6.63 -7.11 8.55
CA SER A 53 -5.31 -7.08 7.91
C SER A 53 -5.35 -6.65 6.44
N GLU A 54 -6.51 -6.76 5.78
CA GLU A 54 -6.71 -6.24 4.43
C GLU A 54 -6.46 -4.74 4.31
N VAL A 55 -6.61 -4.00 5.41
CA VAL A 55 -6.38 -2.56 5.45
C VAL A 55 -4.95 -2.20 5.07
N THR A 56 -3.97 -3.05 5.42
CA THR A 56 -2.56 -2.85 5.07
C THR A 56 -2.37 -2.93 3.56
N LYS A 57 -2.91 -3.98 2.93
CA LYS A 57 -2.85 -4.16 1.47
C LYS A 57 -3.56 -3.03 0.74
N ARG A 58 -4.77 -2.66 1.18
CA ARG A 58 -5.57 -1.58 0.59
C ARG A 58 -4.85 -0.23 0.68
N THR A 59 -4.26 0.07 1.83
CA THR A 59 -3.52 1.32 2.05
C THR A 59 -2.28 1.38 1.17
N ALA A 60 -1.49 0.30 1.12
CA ALA A 60 -0.32 0.23 0.24
C ALA A 60 -0.68 0.30 -1.24
N GLY A 61 -1.81 -0.30 -1.66
CA GLY A 61 -2.32 -0.21 -3.02
C GLY A 61 -2.75 1.21 -3.41
N SER A 62 -3.34 1.96 -2.47
CA SER A 62 -3.80 3.34 -2.72
C SER A 62 -2.67 4.29 -3.14
N TYR A 63 -1.42 4.00 -2.74
CA TYR A 63 -0.23 4.74 -3.17
C TYR A 63 -0.07 4.73 -4.71
N PHE A 64 -0.47 3.65 -5.38
CA PHE A 64 -0.30 3.50 -6.83
C PHE A 64 -1.49 4.02 -7.64
N THR A 65 -2.62 4.33 -7.00
CA THR A 65 -3.85 4.80 -7.66
C THR A 65 -3.62 5.99 -8.60
N PRO A 66 -2.87 7.06 -8.23
CA PRO A 66 -2.65 8.19 -9.13
C PRO A 66 -1.90 7.80 -10.41
N ASN A 67 -0.91 6.91 -10.30
CA ASN A 67 -0.14 6.45 -11.45
C ASN A 67 -0.94 5.49 -12.34
N LEU A 68 -1.72 4.60 -11.72
CA LEU A 68 -2.53 3.61 -12.42
C LEU A 68 -3.62 4.26 -13.27
N PHE A 69 -4.23 5.33 -12.77
CA PHE A 69 -5.27 6.08 -13.47
C PHE A 69 -4.76 7.33 -14.19
N SER A 70 -3.44 7.45 -14.41
CA SER A 70 -2.86 8.55 -15.18
C SER A 70 -3.22 8.47 -16.67
N ASP A 71 -3.19 9.61 -17.36
CA ASP A 71 -3.45 9.68 -18.82
C ASP A 71 -2.50 8.79 -19.63
N ARG A 72 -1.25 8.65 -19.17
CA ARG A 72 -0.26 7.78 -19.80
C ARG A 72 -0.71 6.31 -19.71
N SER A 73 -1.08 5.86 -18.52
CA SER A 73 -1.57 4.50 -18.30
C SER A 73 -2.82 4.23 -19.13
N ARG A 74 -3.76 5.19 -19.18
CA ARG A 74 -4.98 5.07 -19.98
C ARG A 74 -4.71 4.99 -21.49
N LYS A 75 -3.72 5.73 -22.00
CA LYS A 75 -3.28 5.64 -23.42
C LYS A 75 -2.68 4.27 -23.73
N VAL A 76 -1.84 3.74 -22.85
CA VAL A 76 -1.24 2.40 -23.00
C VAL A 76 -2.32 1.32 -23.03
N VAL A 77 -3.25 1.36 -22.07
CA VAL A 77 -4.37 0.42 -22.03
C VAL A 77 -5.22 0.52 -23.30
N ARG A 78 -5.52 1.73 -23.78
CA ARG A 78 -6.27 1.94 -25.03
C ARG A 78 -5.55 1.40 -26.26
N PHE A 79 -4.23 1.45 -26.29
CA PHE A 79 -3.43 0.87 -27.36
C PHE A 79 -3.48 -0.67 -27.33
N LEU A 80 -3.48 -1.29 -26.14
CA LEU A 80 -3.55 -2.74 -25.97
C LEU A 80 -4.95 -3.33 -26.18
N MET A 81 -5.99 -2.53 -25.96
CA MET A 81 -7.39 -2.92 -26.21
C MET A 81 -7.82 -2.74 -27.68
N ARG A 82 -6.90 -2.33 -28.55
CA ARG A 82 -7.07 -2.30 -30.01
C ARG A 82 -6.47 -3.57 -30.62
#